data_AF-A0A1H4BM99-F1
#
_entry.id   AF-A0A1H4BM99-F1
#
_cell.length_a   1.000
_cell.length_b   1.000
_cell.length_c   1.000
_cell.angle_alpha   90.00
_cell.angle_beta   90.00
_cell.angle_gamma   90.00
#
_symmetry.space_group_name_H-M   'P 1'
#
loop_
_entity.id
_entity.type
_entity.pdbx_description
1 polymer ?
#
loop_
_entity_poly.entity_id
_entity_poly.type
_entity_poly.pdbx_seq_one_letter_code
_entity_poly.pdbx_strand_id
1 'polypeptide(L)' 'MSCPGVFNRLLNPENAWADKAAYNNAAVKLAASFQMNFEQYSNFATDKFEKGGPVLAK' A
#
# COMPACT_ATOMS: atom_id res chain seq x y z
N MET A 1 6.34 7.46 15.59
CA MET A 1 6.44 8.25 14.34
C MET A 1 5.76 9.59 14.60
N SER A 2 6.40 10.70 14.24
CA SER A 2 5.83 12.05 14.37
C SER A 2 6.42 12.95 13.27
N CYS A 3 5.64 13.93 12.81
CA CYS A 3 6.07 14.91 11.81
C CYS A 3 5.61 16.31 12.28
N PRO A 4 6.54 17.27 12.46
CA PRO A 4 6.18 18.61 12.93
C PRO A 4 5.13 19.28 12.04
N GLY A 5 4.12 19.89 12.65
CA GLY A 5 3.01 20.54 11.94
C GLY A 5 1.97 19.58 11.34
N VAL A 6 2.12 18.26 11.51
CA VAL A 6 1.14 17.27 11.03
C VAL A 6 0.48 16.58 12.22
N PHE A 7 -0.85 16.49 12.19
CA PHE A 7 -1.59 15.72 13.20
C PHE A 7 -1.22 14.24 13.09
N ASN A 8 -0.75 13.65 14.19
CA ASN A 8 -0.31 12.25 14.23
C ASN A 8 -1.35 11.25 13.69
N ARG A 9 -2.65 11.54 13.84
CA ARG A 9 -3.72 10.70 13.30
C ARG A 9 -3.71 10.58 11.76
N LEU A 10 -3.09 11.53 11.05
CA LEU A 10 -3.00 11.51 9.59
C LEU A 10 -1.77 10.74 9.09
N LEU A 11 -0.81 10.45 9.97
CA LEU A 11 0.41 9.73 9.60
C LEU A 11 0.17 8.24 9.36
N ASN A 12 -0.89 7.68 9.95
CA ASN A 12 -1.40 6.37 9.59
C ASN A 12 -2.72 6.55 8.82
N PRO A 13 -2.76 6.27 7.51
CA PRO A 13 -3.96 6.49 6.69
C PRO A 13 -5.18 5.69 7.16
N GLU A 14 -5.00 4.55 7.84
CA GLU A 14 -6.12 3.80 8.44
C GLU A 14 -6.93 4.65 9.44
N ASN A 15 -6.26 5.54 10.19
CA ASN A 15 -6.91 6.41 11.18
C ASN A 15 -7.67 7.59 10.55
N ALA A 16 -7.54 7.78 9.23
CA ALA A 16 -8.33 8.76 8.48
C ALA A 16 -9.69 8.19 8.03
N TRP A 17 -9.88 6.87 8.11
CA TRP A 17 -11.11 6.19 7.72
C TRP A 17 -12.00 5.94 8.92
N ALA A 18 -13.32 6.13 8.74
CA ALA A 18 -14.30 5.81 9.77
C ALA A 18 -14.45 4.29 9.96
N ASP A 19 -14.36 3.54 8.86
CA ASP A 19 -14.38 2.07 8.83
C ASP A 19 -13.00 1.52 8.43
N LYS A 20 -12.36 0.86 9.39
CA LYS A 20 -11.04 0.23 9.22
C LYS A 20 -11.08 -1.00 8.32
N ALA A 21 -12.20 -1.73 8.30
CA ALA A 21 -12.37 -2.87 7.40
C ALA A 21 -12.48 -2.39 5.95
N ALA A 22 -13.21 -1.29 5.71
CA ALA A 22 -13.27 -0.65 4.40
C ALA A 22 -11.88 -0.18 3.92
N TYR A 23 -11.07 0.41 4.81
CA TYR A 23 -9.67 0.75 4.51
C TYR A 23 -8.85 -0.47 4.12
N ASN A 24 -8.92 -1.56 4.90
CA ASN A 24 -8.17 -2.79 4.62
C ASN A 24 -8.56 -3.39 3.26
N ASN A 25 -9.86 -3.43 2.94
CA ASN A 25 -10.34 -3.89 1.64
C ASN A 25 -9.82 -3.01 0.49
N ALA A 26 -9.81 -1.70 0.67
CA ALA A 26 -9.26 -0.76 -0.31
C ALA A 26 -7.74 -0.94 -0.49
N ALA A 27 -7.00 -1.15 0.60
CA ALA A 27 -5.56 -1.39 0.58
C ALA A 27 -5.21 -2.71 -0.13
N VAL A 28 -5.96 -3.80 0.13
CA VAL A 28 -5.80 -5.09 -0.57
C VAL A 28 -6.08 -4.93 -2.06
N LYS A 29 -7.17 -4.26 -2.42
CA LYS A 29 -7.51 -3.98 -3.83
C LYS A 29 -6.41 -3.17 -4.51
N LEU A 30 -5.87 -2.15 -3.84
CA LEU A 30 -4.78 -1.33 -4.37
C LEU A 30 -3.52 -2.17 -4.60
N ALA A 31 -3.13 -3.00 -3.63
CA ALA A 31 -1.97 -3.89 -3.75
C ALA A 31 -2.12 -4.85 -4.94
N ALA A 32 -3.31 -5.44 -5.13
CA ALA A 32 -3.60 -6.29 -6.29
C ALA A 32 -3.46 -5.53 -7.61
N SER A 33 -3.98 -4.30 -7.69
CA SER A 33 -3.85 -3.45 -8.88
C SER A 33 -2.39 -3.12 -9.19
N PHE A 34 -1.56 -2.86 -8.18
CA PHE A 34 -0.12 -2.64 -8.38
C PHE A 34 0.58 -3.87 -8.94
N GLN A 35 0.29 -5.06 -8.39
CA GLN A 35 0.85 -6.31 -8.89
C GLN A 35 0.46 -6.56 -10.35
N MET A 36 -0.82 -6.45 -10.68
CA MET A 36 -1.33 -6.63 -12.04
C MET A 36 -0.72 -5.63 -13.03
N ASN A 37 -0.57 -4.36 -12.64
CA ASN A 37 0.08 -3.37 -13.50
C ASN A 37 1.58 -3.67 -13.68
N PHE A 38 2.25 -4.17 -12.64
CA PHE A 38 3.68 -4.46 -12.65
C PHE A 38 4.05 -5.68 -13.51
N GLU A 39 3.14 -6.64 -13.70
CA GLU A 39 3.36 -7.83 -14.54
C GLU A 39 3.88 -7.48 -15.95
N GLN A 40 3.43 -6.36 -16.52
CA GLN A 40 3.87 -5.84 -17.83
C GLN A 40 5.36 -5.48 -17.88
N TYR A 41 5.98 -5.22 -16.72
CA TYR A 41 7.37 -4.81 -16.58
C TYR A 41 8.26 -5.88 -15.93
N SER A 42 7.70 -7.06 -15.64
CA SER A 42 8.40 -8.18 -14.98
C SER A 42 9.73 -8.55 -15.66
N ASN A 43 9.77 -8.57 -17.00
CA ASN A 43 10.99 -8.88 -17.75
C ASN A 43 12.15 -7.87 -17.56
N PHE A 44 11.86 -6.68 -17.02
CA PHE A 44 12.85 -5.64 -16.72
C PHE A 44 13.13 -5.53 -15.22
N ALA A 45 12.41 -6.30 -14.39
CA ALA A 45 12.54 -6.26 -12.95
C ALA A 45 13.76 -7.08 -12.50
N THR A 46 14.51 -6.52 -11.55
CA THR A 46 15.45 -7.31 -10.75
C THR A 46 14.74 -7.78 -9.49
N ASP A 47 15.26 -8.83 -8.83
CA ASP A 47 14.78 -9.32 -7.53
C ASP A 47 14.45 -8.22 -6.51
N LYS A 48 15.24 -7.13 -6.50
CA LYS A 48 15.02 -5.99 -5.60
C LYS A 48 13.74 -5.23 -5.92
N PHE A 49 13.39 -5.09 -7.19
CA PHE A 49 12.17 -4.41 -7.62
C PHE A 49 10.93 -5.28 -7.42
N GLU A 50 11.03 -6.59 -7.69
CA GLU A 50 9.93 -7.53 -7.45
C GLU A 50 9.56 -7.60 -5.96
N LYS A 51 10.56 -7.67 -5.07
CA LYS A 51 10.36 -7.76 -3.62
C LYS A 51 9.98 -6.42 -2.97
N GLY A 52 10.07 -5.30 -3.71
CA GLY A 52 9.69 -3.97 -3.23
C GLY A 52 8.20 -3.64 -3.41
N GLY A 53 7.44 -4.51 -4.08
CA GLY A 53 6.02 -4.32 -4.31
C GLY A 53 5.16 -4.48 -3.05
N PRO A 54 3.92 -3.95 -3.07
CA PRO A 54 2.98 -4.13 -1.97
C PRO A 54 2.58 -5.60 -1.82
N VAL A 55 2.49 -6.06 -0.57
CA VAL A 55 2.00 -7.40 -0.23
C VAL A 55 0.48 -7.39 -0.12
N LEU A 56 -0.16 -8.45 -0.63
CA LEU A 56 -1.56 -8.70 -0.34
C LEU A 56 -1.67 -9.05 1.15
N ALA A 57 -2.33 -8.18 1.92
CA ALA A 57 -2.57 -8.45 3.33
C ALA A 57 -3.35 -9.78 3.47
N LYS A 58 -2.92 -10.63 4.40
CA LYS A 58 -3.60 -11.89 4.74
C LYS A 58 -4.89 -11.63 5.51
#